data_AF-A0A845XUD3-F1
#
_entry.id   AF-A0A845XUD3-F1
#
_cell.length_a   1.000
_cell.length_b   1.000
_cell.length_c   1.000
_cell.angle_alpha   90.00
_cell.angle_beta   90.00
_cell.angle_gamma   90.00
#
_symmetry.space_group_name_H-M   'P 1'
#
loop_
_entity.id
_entity.type
_entity.pdbx_description
1 polymer ?
#
loop_
_entity_poly.entity_id
_entity_poly.type
_entity_poly.pdbx_seq_one_letter_code
_entity_poly.pdbx_strand_id
1 'polypeptide(L)'
;MKTPWLKSLLFKLFLSFLTVCLVFGTATPVKASPRVNSCPEGMTFIPGGTFKMGSDVYYPSERSAEDVTVESFCIDKYEVTNSEFAKFVKETGYITVAERPLSSEQFPDLPEDQRAPGSLVFQMPDNGVRPVGYLSWWKWTPGADWRHPFGPKSNIKGKKKYPVVHVAYEDVKAYAKWAGKSIPTEAQWEYAAHGGLDDATYSWGEQYSAKKANTWQGFFPFFNTKADGHTGTAPVGSFEPNGYGLYDITGNVWEWTSDWYSIGHNGKAHSFNPTGPNQKESFDPREPGVAKHVIKGGSYLCAPNYCSRYRPAARESQSPDTGTTHIGFRLII
;
A
#
# COMPACT_ATOMS: atom_id res chain seq x y z
N MET A 1 -30.57 -13.30 96.11
CA MET A 1 -31.42 -12.37 95.33
C MET A 1 -32.01 -13.11 94.14
N LYS A 2 -33.35 -13.24 94.14
CA LYS A 2 -34.31 -13.63 93.07
C LYS A 2 -33.81 -14.56 91.94
N THR A 3 -33.95 -15.88 92.09
CA THR A 3 -35.07 -16.82 91.77
C THR A 3 -34.95 -17.50 90.39
N PRO A 4 -35.10 -18.85 90.31
CA PRO A 4 -34.86 -19.67 89.11
C PRO A 4 -36.14 -20.25 88.48
N TRP A 5 -35.97 -20.87 87.31
CA TRP A 5 -36.72 -22.03 86.77
C TRP A 5 -38.21 -21.88 86.34
N LEU A 6 -38.48 -22.12 85.04
CA LEU A 6 -39.48 -23.13 84.62
C LEU A 6 -39.25 -23.63 83.16
N LYS A 7 -38.82 -24.89 83.07
CA LYS A 7 -39.23 -26.01 82.16
C LYS A 7 -39.80 -25.63 80.77
N SER A 8 -39.14 -26.00 79.68
CA SER A 8 -39.25 -27.30 78.98
C SER A 8 -40.66 -27.65 78.51
N LEU A 9 -40.89 -27.64 77.19
CA LEU A 9 -41.64 -28.71 76.51
C LEU A 9 -41.49 -28.63 74.97
N LEU A 10 -40.71 -29.56 74.43
CA LEU A 10 -41.08 -30.44 73.31
C LEU A 10 -41.52 -29.83 71.95
N PHE A 11 -40.68 -30.11 70.94
CA PHE A 11 -41.05 -30.98 69.81
C PHE A 11 -41.88 -30.39 68.67
N LYS A 12 -41.16 -30.14 67.55
CA LYS A 12 -41.51 -30.48 66.17
C LYS A 12 -42.76 -29.87 65.50
N LEU A 13 -42.48 -29.43 64.26
CA LEU A 13 -43.35 -29.42 63.07
C LEU A 13 -44.47 -28.37 63.02
N PHE A 14 -44.28 -27.37 62.16
CA PHE A 14 -45.23 -26.88 61.13
C PHE A 14 -44.52 -25.72 60.42
N LEU A 15 -43.71 -25.97 59.40
CA LEU A 15 -44.09 -26.00 57.98
C LEU A 15 -44.86 -24.75 57.54
N SER A 16 -44.24 -24.00 56.63
CA SER A 16 -44.81 -23.36 55.44
C SER A 16 -44.70 -21.82 55.33
N PHE A 17 -44.17 -21.42 54.16
CA PHE A 17 -44.18 -20.10 53.51
C PHE A 17 -43.26 -18.99 54.05
N LEU A 18 -41.97 -19.09 53.70
CA LEU A 18 -41.18 -17.89 53.39
C LEU A 18 -40.82 -17.93 51.90
N THR A 19 -41.53 -17.13 51.13
CA THR A 19 -41.41 -16.99 49.68
C THR A 19 -40.04 -16.42 49.33
N VAL A 20 -39.18 -17.25 48.74
CA VAL A 20 -37.93 -16.81 48.13
C VAL A 20 -38.27 -16.13 46.80
N CYS A 21 -38.25 -14.80 46.76
CA CYS A 21 -38.20 -14.06 45.50
C CYS A 21 -36.81 -14.18 44.89
N LEU A 22 -36.53 -15.33 44.26
CA LEU A 22 -35.46 -15.49 43.29
C LEU A 22 -35.89 -14.73 42.03
N VAL A 23 -35.40 -13.51 41.87
CA VAL A 23 -35.42 -12.82 40.59
C VAL A 23 -34.45 -13.58 39.68
N PHE A 24 -34.97 -14.57 38.95
CA PHE A 24 -34.32 -15.11 37.77
C PHE A 24 -34.35 -14.02 36.70
N GLY A 25 -33.38 -13.10 36.79
CA GLY A 25 -32.99 -12.30 35.63
C GLY A 25 -32.43 -13.26 34.60
N THR A 26 -33.26 -13.73 33.68
CA THR A 26 -32.79 -14.39 32.47
C THR A 26 -32.00 -13.34 31.69
N ALA A 27 -30.69 -13.29 31.92
CA ALA A 27 -29.79 -12.64 30.99
C ALA A 27 -29.94 -13.40 29.67
N THR A 28 -30.78 -12.87 28.79
CA THR A 28 -30.79 -13.28 27.38
C THR A 28 -29.34 -13.13 26.90
N PRO A 29 -28.69 -14.19 26.43
CA PRO A 29 -27.40 -14.03 25.82
C PRO A 29 -27.64 -13.10 24.63
N VAL A 30 -27.12 -11.88 24.71
CA VAL A 30 -27.02 -11.02 23.55
C VAL A 30 -26.08 -11.79 22.63
N LYS A 31 -26.67 -12.54 21.71
CA LYS A 31 -25.97 -13.15 20.59
C LYS A 31 -25.32 -11.95 19.91
N ALA A 32 -24.01 -11.78 20.09
CA ALA A 32 -23.26 -10.78 19.36
C ALA A 32 -23.62 -11.00 17.89
N SER A 33 -24.34 -10.05 17.30
CA SER A 33 -24.50 -10.05 15.86
C SER A 33 -23.09 -10.08 15.31
N PRO A 34 -22.73 -11.02 14.41
CA PRO A 34 -21.45 -10.92 13.74
C PRO A 34 -21.44 -9.52 13.14
N ARG A 35 -20.52 -8.67 13.58
CA ARG A 35 -20.25 -7.45 12.82
C ARG A 35 -19.86 -7.98 11.46
N VAL A 36 -20.77 -7.84 10.49
CA VAL A 36 -20.39 -7.97 9.11
C VAL A 36 -19.40 -6.84 8.95
N ASN A 37 -18.11 -7.17 8.95
CA ASN A 37 -17.05 -6.25 8.58
C ASN A 37 -17.21 -6.02 7.08
N SER A 38 -18.27 -5.32 6.68
CA SER A 38 -18.57 -5.07 5.28
C SER A 38 -17.68 -3.93 4.83
N CYS A 39 -16.51 -4.28 4.33
CA CYS A 39 -15.74 -3.35 3.52
C CYS A 39 -16.60 -2.84 2.35
N PRO A 40 -16.40 -1.58 1.91
CA PRO A 40 -17.09 -1.09 0.74
C PRO A 40 -16.85 -1.97 -0.49
N GLU A 41 -17.74 -1.85 -1.48
CA GLU A 41 -17.55 -2.51 -2.76
C GLU A 41 -16.18 -2.15 -3.36
N GLY A 42 -15.49 -3.14 -3.93
CA GLY A 42 -14.13 -2.97 -4.46
C GLY A 42 -13.01 -3.11 -3.42
N MET A 43 -13.32 -3.21 -2.13
CA MET A 43 -12.34 -3.43 -1.05
C MET A 43 -12.44 -4.84 -0.47
N THR A 44 -11.37 -5.28 0.18
CA THR A 44 -11.29 -6.53 0.94
C THR A 44 -11.01 -6.25 2.40
N PHE A 45 -11.55 -7.08 3.29
CA PHE A 45 -11.28 -7.00 4.72
C PHE A 45 -9.99 -7.73 5.05
N ILE A 46 -9.06 -7.02 5.68
CA ILE A 46 -7.80 -7.57 6.17
C ILE A 46 -7.94 -7.75 7.68
N PRO A 47 -7.95 -8.99 8.20
CA PRO A 47 -7.95 -9.21 9.64
C PRO A 47 -6.63 -8.71 10.22
N GLY A 48 -6.68 -7.89 11.26
CA GLY A 48 -5.48 -7.42 11.94
C GLY A 48 -4.69 -8.57 12.58
N GLY A 49 -3.39 -8.39 12.70
CA GLY A 49 -2.50 -9.41 13.22
C GLY A 49 -1.06 -8.93 13.34
N THR A 50 -0.23 -9.80 13.93
CA THR A 50 1.22 -9.60 14.02
C THR A 50 1.89 -10.33 12.86
N PHE A 51 2.84 -9.68 12.19
CA PHE A 51 3.64 -10.28 11.13
C PHE A 51 5.08 -9.78 11.20
N LYS A 52 5.97 -10.47 10.48
CA LYS A 52 7.36 -10.07 10.33
C LYS A 52 7.48 -9.05 9.19
N MET A 53 7.67 -7.78 9.55
CA MET A 53 7.90 -6.68 8.62
C MET A 53 9.37 -6.58 8.25
N GLY A 54 9.69 -6.50 6.96
CA GLY A 54 11.04 -6.38 6.44
C GLY A 54 11.71 -7.72 6.13
N SER A 55 13.01 -7.66 5.83
CA SER A 55 13.81 -8.85 5.50
C SER A 55 15.28 -8.63 5.81
N ASP A 56 15.91 -9.65 6.41
CA ASP A 56 17.35 -9.66 6.67
C ASP A 56 18.21 -10.19 5.51
N VAL A 57 17.58 -10.71 4.46
CA VAL A 57 18.24 -11.47 3.39
C VAL A 57 18.68 -10.59 2.21
N TYR A 58 17.83 -9.64 1.79
CA TYR A 58 17.99 -9.00 0.48
C TYR A 58 18.70 -7.64 0.54
N TYR A 59 17.97 -6.57 0.83
CA TYR A 59 18.51 -5.21 0.78
C TYR A 59 18.67 -4.62 2.19
N PRO A 60 19.73 -3.83 2.46
CA PRO A 60 19.87 -3.13 3.74
C PRO A 60 18.69 -2.21 4.08
N SER A 61 17.99 -1.69 3.07
CA SER A 61 16.79 -0.87 3.26
C SER A 61 15.63 -1.64 3.88
N GLU A 62 15.64 -2.98 3.82
CA GLU A 62 14.58 -3.87 4.30
C GLU A 62 14.81 -4.36 5.74
N ARG A 63 16.00 -4.12 6.30
CA ARG A 63 16.43 -4.60 7.63
C ARG A 63 16.05 -3.66 8.77
N SER A 64 15.93 -4.11 10.00
CA SER A 64 15.80 -5.50 10.43
C SER A 64 14.41 -6.05 10.09
N ALA A 65 14.30 -7.37 10.01
CA ALA A 65 13.00 -8.02 10.03
C ALA A 65 12.44 -7.98 11.46
N GLU A 66 11.32 -7.29 11.67
CA GLU A 66 10.76 -7.01 12.99
C GLU A 66 9.30 -7.46 13.10
N ASP A 67 8.91 -8.01 14.25
CA ASP A 67 7.51 -8.36 14.47
C ASP A 67 6.69 -7.09 14.74
N VAL A 68 5.72 -6.82 13.89
CA VAL A 68 4.86 -5.62 13.91
C VAL A 68 3.40 -6.05 13.94
N THR A 69 2.57 -5.34 14.69
CA THR A 69 1.12 -5.57 14.71
C THR A 69 0.38 -4.49 13.95
N VAL A 70 -0.56 -4.86 13.09
CA VAL A 70 -1.51 -3.94 12.46
C VAL A 70 -2.95 -4.28 12.88
N GLU A 71 -3.79 -3.28 13.03
CA GLU A 71 -5.22 -3.47 13.25
C GLU A 71 -5.93 -4.00 12.01
N SER A 72 -7.22 -4.33 12.12
CA SER A 72 -8.00 -4.73 10.95
C SER A 72 -8.38 -3.50 10.13
N PHE A 73 -8.32 -3.60 8.80
CA PHE A 73 -8.66 -2.50 7.89
C PHE A 73 -9.28 -3.03 6.61
N CYS A 74 -9.89 -2.16 5.83
CA CYS A 74 -10.30 -2.46 4.47
C CYS A 74 -9.26 -1.90 3.50
N ILE A 75 -8.88 -2.65 2.46
CA ILE A 75 -7.99 -2.16 1.40
C ILE A 75 -8.58 -2.42 0.02
N ASP A 76 -8.32 -1.52 -0.92
CA ASP A 76 -8.71 -1.68 -2.32
C ASP A 76 -8.12 -2.97 -2.91
N LYS A 77 -8.97 -3.76 -3.59
CA LYS A 77 -8.55 -5.03 -4.23
C LYS A 77 -7.57 -4.80 -5.38
N TYR A 78 -7.67 -3.63 -6.01
CA TYR A 78 -6.97 -3.25 -7.22
C TYR A 78 -6.25 -1.91 -7.02
N GLU A 79 -5.24 -1.64 -7.83
CA GLU A 79 -4.72 -0.27 -7.98
C GLU A 79 -5.83 0.65 -8.53
N VAL A 80 -5.78 1.94 -8.17
CA VAL A 80 -6.73 2.93 -8.69
C VAL A 80 -6.58 3.04 -10.20
N THR A 81 -7.69 2.88 -10.90
CA THR A 81 -7.71 2.86 -12.36
C THR A 81 -7.78 4.26 -12.97
N ASN A 82 -7.38 4.36 -14.24
CA ASN A 82 -7.58 5.57 -15.04
C ASN A 82 -9.04 6.05 -15.06
N SER A 83 -10.01 5.14 -15.04
CA SER A 83 -11.43 5.53 -15.05
C SER A 83 -11.90 6.13 -13.74
N GLU A 84 -11.41 5.63 -12.61
CA GLU A 84 -11.71 6.17 -11.29
C GLU A 84 -11.02 7.51 -11.08
N PHE A 85 -9.75 7.62 -11.46
CA PHE A 85 -9.02 8.88 -11.41
C PHE A 85 -9.62 9.94 -12.35
N ALA A 86 -10.09 9.55 -13.54
CA ALA A 86 -10.80 10.46 -14.43
C ALA A 86 -12.12 10.97 -13.82
N LYS A 87 -12.82 10.16 -13.02
CA LYS A 87 -14.01 10.59 -12.28
C LYS A 87 -13.64 11.67 -11.25
N PHE A 88 -12.60 11.43 -10.44
CA PHE A 88 -12.06 12.40 -9.49
C PHE A 88 -11.75 13.74 -10.18
N VAL A 89 -10.97 13.70 -11.26
CA VAL A 89 -10.57 14.93 -11.97
C VAL A 89 -11.79 15.63 -12.58
N LYS A 90 -12.74 14.89 -13.13
CA LYS A 90 -13.98 15.46 -13.70
C LYS A 90 -14.83 16.17 -12.64
N GLU A 91 -14.94 15.60 -11.45
CA GLU A 91 -15.80 16.13 -10.38
C GLU A 91 -15.16 17.30 -9.62
N THR A 92 -13.83 17.34 -9.56
CA THR A 92 -13.10 18.33 -8.75
C THR A 92 -12.41 19.40 -9.57
N GLY A 93 -12.20 19.18 -10.87
CA GLY A 93 -11.36 20.03 -11.71
C GLY A 93 -9.86 19.95 -11.34
N TYR A 94 -9.44 18.90 -10.62
CA TYR A 94 -8.07 18.76 -10.14
C TYR A 94 -7.04 18.72 -11.28
N ILE A 95 -5.95 19.45 -11.10
CA ILE A 95 -4.80 19.49 -12.01
C ILE A 95 -3.64 18.79 -11.29
N THR A 96 -3.12 17.70 -11.86
CA THR A 96 -2.04 16.94 -11.19
C THR A 96 -0.73 17.70 -11.14
N VAL A 97 0.20 17.28 -10.30
CA VAL A 97 1.54 17.90 -10.24
C VAL A 97 2.24 17.85 -11.60
N ALA A 98 2.10 16.74 -12.35
CA ALA A 98 2.67 16.60 -13.69
C ALA A 98 2.06 17.57 -14.73
N GLU A 99 0.85 18.08 -14.48
CA GLU A 99 0.15 19.04 -15.34
C GLU A 99 0.49 20.51 -14.99
N ARG A 100 1.32 20.75 -13.97
CA ARG A 100 1.75 22.08 -13.52
C ARG A 100 3.19 22.38 -13.95
N PRO A 101 3.56 23.66 -14.16
CA PRO A 101 4.95 24.04 -14.38
C PRO A 101 5.84 23.69 -13.18
N LEU A 102 7.12 23.40 -13.44
CA LEU A 102 8.09 23.14 -12.38
C LEU A 102 8.30 24.37 -11.49
N SER A 103 8.19 24.18 -10.17
CA SER A 103 8.25 25.26 -9.18
C SER A 103 9.57 26.05 -9.25
N SER A 104 9.45 27.38 -9.31
CA SER A 104 10.59 28.31 -9.23
C SER A 104 11.27 28.32 -7.87
N GLU A 105 10.52 28.01 -6.82
CA GLU A 105 11.06 27.88 -5.47
C GLU A 105 11.91 26.60 -5.32
N GLN A 106 11.45 25.50 -5.92
CA GLN A 106 12.13 24.21 -5.83
C GLN A 106 13.34 24.11 -6.76
N PHE A 107 13.23 24.69 -7.96
CA PHE A 107 14.27 24.63 -8.98
C PHE A 107 14.72 26.05 -9.36
N PRO A 108 15.34 26.84 -8.47
CA PRO A 108 15.61 28.27 -8.71
C PRO A 108 16.51 28.51 -9.93
N ASP A 109 17.39 27.57 -10.25
CA ASP A 109 18.33 27.67 -11.37
C ASP A 109 17.73 27.30 -12.73
N LEU A 110 16.50 26.78 -12.76
CA LEU A 110 15.85 26.35 -13.99
C LEU A 110 15.23 27.55 -14.73
N PRO A 111 15.61 27.82 -16.00
CA PRO A 111 14.99 28.87 -16.81
C PRO A 111 13.49 28.63 -17.04
N GLU A 112 12.70 29.70 -17.18
CA GLU A 112 11.23 29.62 -17.33
C GLU A 112 10.80 28.76 -18.53
N ASP A 113 11.55 28.83 -19.64
CA ASP A 113 11.30 28.03 -20.84
C ASP A 113 11.60 26.53 -20.67
N GLN A 114 12.27 26.14 -19.58
CA GLN A 114 12.55 24.75 -19.20
C GLN A 114 11.60 24.21 -18.12
N ARG A 115 10.65 25.02 -17.64
CA ARG A 115 9.69 24.63 -16.59
C ARG A 115 8.40 24.00 -17.11
N ALA A 116 8.38 23.61 -18.38
CA ALA A 116 7.18 23.04 -19.01
C ALA A 116 6.63 21.86 -18.16
N PRO A 117 5.30 21.79 -17.95
CA PRO A 117 4.67 20.67 -17.27
C PRO A 117 5.09 19.34 -17.90
N GLY A 118 5.27 18.32 -17.08
CA GLY A 118 5.70 17.02 -17.54
C GLY A 118 6.02 16.07 -16.40
N SER A 119 6.60 14.95 -16.76
CA SER A 119 6.92 13.88 -15.83
C SER A 119 8.04 12.99 -16.38
N LEU A 120 8.62 12.16 -15.51
CA LEU A 120 9.64 11.18 -15.90
C LEU A 120 9.00 9.98 -16.61
N VAL A 121 9.47 9.74 -17.83
CA VAL A 121 9.02 8.63 -18.68
C VAL A 121 10.14 7.64 -18.86
N PHE A 122 9.84 6.35 -18.65
CA PHE A 122 10.75 5.28 -19.02
C PHE A 122 10.78 5.14 -20.54
N GLN A 123 11.98 5.23 -21.11
CA GLN A 123 12.23 4.96 -22.51
C GLN A 123 13.34 3.92 -22.60
N MET A 124 12.99 2.77 -23.17
CA MET A 124 13.98 1.74 -23.50
C MET A 124 15.07 2.35 -24.40
N PRO A 125 16.36 2.13 -24.11
CA PRO A 125 17.43 2.62 -24.97
C PRO A 125 17.30 2.09 -26.40
N ASP A 126 17.74 2.88 -27.38
CA ASP A 126 17.75 2.47 -28.79
C ASP A 126 18.57 1.19 -29.00
N ASN A 127 18.20 0.44 -30.04
CA ASN A 127 18.85 -0.83 -30.37
C ASN A 127 20.37 -0.67 -30.57
N GLY A 128 21.14 -1.37 -29.74
CA GLY A 128 22.60 -1.40 -29.78
C GLY A 128 23.16 -1.44 -28.37
N VAL A 129 23.93 -2.49 -28.04
CA VAL A 129 24.58 -2.62 -26.73
C VAL A 129 25.72 -1.62 -26.67
N ARG A 130 25.41 -0.39 -26.27
CA ARG A 130 26.39 0.63 -25.91
C ARG A 130 26.32 0.83 -24.39
N PRO A 131 27.43 1.16 -23.72
CA PRO A 131 27.37 1.63 -22.34
C PRO A 131 26.43 2.84 -22.28
N VAL A 132 25.31 2.69 -21.58
CA VAL A 132 24.38 3.79 -21.29
C VAL A 132 24.60 4.21 -19.84
N GLY A 133 24.51 5.50 -19.56
CA GLY A 133 24.60 6.00 -18.18
C GLY A 133 23.53 5.36 -17.30
N TYR A 134 23.86 5.11 -16.03
CA TYR A 134 22.87 4.66 -15.05
C TYR A 134 21.69 5.64 -15.02
N LEU A 135 20.46 5.11 -15.06
CA LEU A 135 19.19 5.88 -15.14
C LEU A 135 18.95 6.70 -16.42
N SER A 136 19.80 6.61 -17.45
CA SER A 136 19.60 7.34 -18.72
C SER A 136 18.33 6.96 -19.50
N TRP A 137 17.68 5.85 -19.14
CA TRP A 137 16.37 5.44 -19.65
C TRP A 137 15.21 6.24 -19.05
N TRP A 138 15.44 7.09 -18.04
CA TRP A 138 14.45 8.03 -17.52
C TRP A 138 14.62 9.38 -18.18
N LYS A 139 13.58 9.86 -18.86
CA LYS A 139 13.60 11.17 -19.52
C LYS A 139 12.46 12.04 -19.02
N TRP A 140 12.81 13.26 -18.61
CA TRP A 140 11.80 14.31 -18.46
C TRP A 140 11.10 14.54 -19.80
N THR A 141 9.79 14.36 -19.82
CA THR A 141 8.98 14.47 -21.03
C THR A 141 7.92 15.53 -20.82
N PRO A 142 8.08 16.72 -21.42
CA PRO A 142 7.06 17.76 -21.38
C PRO A 142 5.71 17.26 -21.91
N GLY A 143 4.63 17.53 -21.18
CA GLY A 143 3.27 17.07 -21.44
C GLY A 143 3.07 15.57 -21.26
N ALA A 144 3.96 14.87 -20.56
CA ALA A 144 3.66 13.56 -20.01
C ALA A 144 2.90 13.71 -18.68
N ASP A 145 1.71 13.14 -18.63
CA ASP A 145 0.81 13.17 -17.47
C ASP A 145 -0.04 11.88 -17.45
N TRP A 146 -1.01 11.80 -16.53
CA TRP A 146 -1.85 10.62 -16.37
C TRP A 146 -2.76 10.33 -17.59
N ARG A 147 -3.13 11.35 -18.38
CA ARG A 147 -3.90 11.20 -19.63
C ARG A 147 -2.99 10.87 -20.81
N HIS A 148 -1.74 11.33 -20.75
CA HIS A 148 -0.72 11.23 -21.78
C HIS A 148 0.57 10.56 -21.25
N PRO A 149 0.57 9.26 -20.86
CA PRO A 149 1.69 8.67 -20.10
C PRO A 149 3.03 8.59 -20.83
N PHE A 150 3.05 8.72 -22.15
CA PHE A 150 4.28 8.71 -22.95
C PHE A 150 4.48 10.04 -23.68
N GLY A 151 3.95 11.13 -23.11
CA GLY A 151 4.00 12.48 -23.67
C GLY A 151 2.79 12.83 -24.55
N PRO A 152 2.76 14.05 -25.14
CA PRO A 152 1.56 14.69 -25.69
C PRO A 152 0.85 13.91 -26.80
N LYS A 153 1.56 13.02 -27.49
CA LYS A 153 1.02 12.20 -28.59
C LYS A 153 0.40 10.89 -28.11
N SER A 154 0.64 10.51 -26.86
CA SER A 154 0.07 9.30 -26.25
C SER A 154 -1.33 9.58 -25.69
N ASN A 155 -2.08 8.53 -25.33
CA ASN A 155 -3.36 8.68 -24.63
C ASN A 155 -3.74 7.39 -23.89
N ILE A 156 -4.76 7.48 -23.04
CA ILE A 156 -5.35 6.36 -22.31
C ILE A 156 -6.59 5.74 -22.99
N LYS A 157 -6.79 5.93 -24.29
CA LYS A 157 -7.93 5.31 -25.01
C LYS A 157 -7.83 3.78 -24.93
N GLY A 158 -8.91 3.14 -24.51
CA GLY A 158 -8.93 1.69 -24.27
C GLY A 158 -8.26 1.23 -22.97
N LYS A 159 -7.68 2.15 -22.18
CA LYS A 159 -6.95 1.85 -20.94
C LYS A 159 -7.71 2.21 -19.66
N LYS A 160 -9.05 2.19 -19.70
CA LYS A 160 -9.90 2.56 -18.55
C LYS A 160 -9.61 1.76 -17.28
N LYS A 161 -9.34 0.45 -17.43
CA LYS A 161 -9.05 -0.49 -16.34
C LYS A 161 -7.55 -0.65 -16.02
N TYR A 162 -6.69 0.20 -16.56
CA TYR A 162 -5.27 0.19 -16.24
C TYR A 162 -5.03 1.09 -15.03
N PRO A 163 -4.00 0.82 -14.21
CA PRO A 163 -3.64 1.70 -13.10
C PRO A 163 -3.34 3.10 -13.64
N VAL A 164 -3.78 4.11 -12.89
CA VAL A 164 -3.35 5.49 -13.13
C VAL A 164 -1.87 5.62 -12.77
N VAL A 165 -1.12 6.36 -13.59
CA VAL A 165 0.31 6.64 -13.40
C VAL A 165 0.57 8.14 -13.57
N HIS A 166 1.82 8.59 -13.41
CA HIS A 166 2.19 10.02 -13.38
C HIS A 166 1.49 10.81 -12.27
N VAL A 167 1.17 10.13 -11.17
CA VAL A 167 0.59 10.72 -9.96
C VAL A 167 1.68 10.89 -8.90
N ALA A 168 1.92 12.14 -8.51
CA ALA A 168 2.79 12.49 -7.40
C ALA A 168 2.06 12.24 -6.06
N TYR A 169 2.79 12.29 -4.94
CA TYR A 169 2.20 12.00 -3.63
C TYR A 169 1.07 12.98 -3.27
N GLU A 170 1.18 14.25 -3.69
CA GLU A 170 0.11 15.25 -3.54
C GLU A 170 -1.18 14.82 -4.25
N ASP A 171 -1.08 14.29 -5.47
CA ASP A 171 -2.21 13.84 -6.28
C ASP A 171 -2.95 12.68 -5.60
N VAL A 172 -2.18 11.75 -5.03
CA VAL A 172 -2.71 10.61 -4.28
C VAL A 172 -3.43 11.07 -3.02
N LYS A 173 -2.86 12.02 -2.27
CA LYS A 173 -3.50 12.60 -1.09
C LYS A 173 -4.81 13.31 -1.43
N ALA A 174 -4.82 14.08 -2.53
CA ALA A 174 -6.00 14.78 -3.00
C ALA A 174 -7.11 13.79 -3.41
N TYR A 175 -6.74 12.75 -4.16
CA TYR A 175 -7.67 11.68 -4.54
C TYR A 175 -8.21 10.93 -3.32
N ALA A 176 -7.34 10.53 -2.39
CA ALA A 176 -7.73 9.80 -1.18
C ALA A 176 -8.74 10.59 -0.34
N LYS A 177 -8.49 11.89 -0.16
CA LYS A 177 -9.41 12.81 0.51
C LYS A 177 -10.77 12.89 -0.20
N TRP A 178 -10.79 13.02 -1.53
CA TRP A 178 -12.03 13.04 -2.31
C TRP A 178 -12.80 11.71 -2.19
N ALA A 179 -12.09 10.58 -2.21
CA ALA A 179 -12.70 9.25 -2.10
C ALA A 179 -13.17 8.91 -0.68
N GLY A 180 -12.84 9.72 0.33
CA GLY A 180 -13.13 9.43 1.73
C GLY A 180 -12.32 8.26 2.28
N LYS A 181 -11.08 8.09 1.79
CA LYS A 181 -10.17 6.99 2.12
C LYS A 181 -8.81 7.52 2.56
N SER A 182 -7.92 6.62 2.97
CA SER A 182 -6.55 6.92 3.39
C SER A 182 -5.52 6.17 2.54
N ILE A 183 -4.31 6.72 2.44
CA ILE A 183 -3.15 6.02 1.87
C ILE A 183 -2.69 4.98 2.91
N PRO A 184 -2.43 3.72 2.54
CA PRO A 184 -1.94 2.72 3.50
C PRO A 184 -0.61 3.13 4.12
N THR A 185 -0.39 2.77 5.38
CA THR A 185 0.97 2.78 5.93
C THR A 185 1.82 1.72 5.24
N GLU A 186 3.14 1.85 5.32
CA GLU A 186 4.06 0.83 4.83
C GLU A 186 3.76 -0.54 5.46
N ALA A 187 3.51 -0.57 6.78
CA ALA A 187 3.22 -1.80 7.50
C ALA A 187 1.87 -2.41 7.08
N GLN A 188 0.83 -1.60 6.90
CA GLN A 188 -0.47 -2.08 6.40
C GLN A 188 -0.33 -2.66 4.99
N TRP A 189 0.39 -1.97 4.11
CA TRP A 189 0.60 -2.42 2.74
C TRP A 189 1.35 -3.76 2.71
N GLU A 190 2.44 -3.87 3.48
CA GLU A 190 3.26 -5.09 3.49
C GLU A 190 2.52 -6.27 4.11
N TYR A 191 1.82 -6.05 5.22
CA TYR A 191 0.97 -7.08 5.83
C TYR A 191 -0.09 -7.60 4.85
N ALA A 192 -0.74 -6.68 4.14
CA ALA A 192 -1.72 -7.01 3.12
C ALA A 192 -1.08 -7.79 1.95
N ALA A 193 0.13 -7.41 1.53
CA ALA A 193 0.88 -8.05 0.45
C ALA A 193 1.29 -9.49 0.77
N HIS A 194 1.62 -9.80 2.04
CA HIS A 194 1.89 -11.17 2.48
C HIS A 194 0.69 -12.12 2.31
N GLY A 195 -0.53 -11.59 2.28
CA GLY A 195 -1.70 -12.40 1.91
C GLY A 195 -1.99 -13.57 2.87
N GLY A 196 -1.57 -13.47 4.13
CA GLY A 196 -1.71 -14.53 5.13
C GLY A 196 -0.61 -15.60 5.09
N LEU A 197 0.47 -15.36 4.34
CA LEU A 197 1.65 -16.23 4.32
C LEU A 197 2.71 -15.69 5.30
N ASP A 198 3.20 -16.57 6.16
CA ASP A 198 4.35 -16.30 7.03
C ASP A 198 5.66 -16.49 6.26
N ASP A 199 6.59 -15.55 6.42
CA ASP A 199 7.96 -15.58 5.90
C ASP A 199 8.11 -15.84 4.38
N ALA A 200 7.06 -15.59 3.60
CA ALA A 200 7.09 -15.82 2.17
C ALA A 200 7.88 -14.75 1.39
N THR A 201 8.70 -15.18 0.42
CA THR A 201 9.48 -14.24 -0.43
C THR A 201 8.58 -13.40 -1.34
N TYR A 202 7.53 -14.00 -1.93
CA TYR A 202 6.54 -13.33 -2.79
C TYR A 202 5.14 -13.45 -2.18
N SER A 203 4.20 -12.62 -2.66
CA SER A 203 2.79 -12.63 -2.22
C SER A 203 2.04 -13.94 -2.52
N TRP A 204 2.70 -14.91 -3.18
CA TRP A 204 2.20 -16.24 -3.51
C TRP A 204 3.14 -17.39 -3.10
N GLY A 205 4.19 -17.13 -2.31
CA GLY A 205 5.16 -18.13 -1.84
C GLY A 205 6.61 -17.85 -2.28
N GLU A 206 7.44 -18.89 -2.34
CA GLU A 206 8.90 -18.73 -2.48
C GLU A 206 9.44 -18.59 -3.89
N GLN A 207 8.73 -19.14 -4.88
CA GLN A 207 9.27 -19.27 -6.23
C GLN A 207 8.73 -18.17 -7.14
N TYR A 208 9.66 -17.50 -7.82
CA TYR A 208 9.32 -16.49 -8.82
C TYR A 208 8.55 -17.12 -9.99
N SER A 209 7.55 -16.41 -10.51
CA SER A 209 6.84 -16.80 -11.73
C SER A 209 6.36 -15.56 -12.49
N ALA A 210 6.74 -15.47 -13.78
CA ALA A 210 6.21 -14.45 -14.69
C ALA A 210 4.70 -14.62 -14.96
N LYS A 211 4.08 -15.75 -14.55
CA LYS A 211 2.64 -15.96 -14.67
C LYS A 211 1.85 -15.38 -13.48
N LYS A 212 2.53 -14.82 -12.48
CA LYS A 212 1.93 -14.37 -11.22
C LYS A 212 1.98 -12.86 -11.00
N ALA A 213 2.78 -12.13 -11.78
CA ALA A 213 2.90 -10.68 -11.70
C ALA A 213 3.42 -10.10 -13.01
N ASN A 214 3.07 -8.84 -13.27
CA ASN A 214 3.63 -8.04 -14.36
C ASN A 214 4.98 -7.45 -13.95
N THR A 215 6.07 -7.98 -14.48
CA THR A 215 7.46 -7.56 -14.18
C THR A 215 8.29 -7.55 -15.45
N TRP A 216 9.59 -7.30 -15.36
CA TRP A 216 10.46 -7.35 -16.54
C TRP A 216 11.10 -8.74 -16.68
N GLN A 217 10.90 -9.39 -17.83
CA GLN A 217 11.63 -10.60 -18.19
C GLN A 217 12.57 -10.33 -19.36
N GLY A 218 13.82 -10.80 -19.27
CA GLY A 218 14.87 -10.50 -20.25
C GLY A 218 15.96 -9.61 -19.65
N PHE A 219 16.68 -8.89 -20.51
CA PHE A 219 17.82 -8.08 -20.10
C PHE A 219 17.43 -6.61 -19.96
N PHE A 220 17.05 -6.21 -18.75
CA PHE A 220 16.80 -4.80 -18.46
C PHE A 220 18.05 -3.93 -18.69
N PRO A 221 17.94 -2.70 -19.21
CA PRO A 221 16.73 -2.04 -19.73
C PRO A 221 16.47 -2.29 -21.23
N PHE A 222 17.21 -3.18 -21.89
CA PHE A 222 17.32 -3.23 -23.35
C PHE A 222 16.36 -4.21 -24.04
N PHE A 223 15.92 -5.26 -23.34
CA PHE A 223 15.12 -6.31 -23.95
C PHE A 223 14.11 -6.90 -22.94
N ASN A 224 12.83 -6.72 -23.23
CA ASN A 224 11.71 -7.34 -22.51
C ASN A 224 11.08 -8.44 -23.37
N THR A 225 11.13 -9.70 -22.91
CA THR A 225 10.57 -10.85 -23.60
C THR A 225 9.04 -10.91 -23.51
N LYS A 226 8.42 -10.13 -22.61
CA LYS A 226 6.97 -10.11 -22.40
C LYS A 226 6.43 -11.50 -22.03
N ALA A 227 7.17 -12.26 -21.23
CA ALA A 227 6.79 -13.62 -20.85
C ALA A 227 5.53 -13.65 -19.96
N ASP A 228 5.25 -12.56 -19.27
CA ASP A 228 4.01 -12.31 -18.51
C ASP A 228 2.85 -11.77 -19.37
N GLY A 229 3.07 -11.46 -20.65
CA GLY A 229 2.07 -10.89 -21.54
C GLY A 229 2.02 -9.35 -21.59
N HIS A 230 2.92 -8.63 -20.92
CA HIS A 230 2.93 -7.17 -20.84
C HIS A 230 4.33 -6.54 -20.98
N THR A 231 4.46 -5.47 -21.77
CA THR A 231 5.71 -4.67 -21.88
C THR A 231 5.63 -3.35 -21.10
N GLY A 232 4.45 -3.07 -20.55
CA GLY A 232 4.08 -1.87 -19.82
C GLY A 232 3.13 -2.24 -18.71
N THR A 233 2.32 -1.31 -18.24
CA THR A 233 1.23 -1.64 -17.32
C THR A 233 0.26 -2.66 -17.94
N ALA A 234 -0.34 -3.47 -17.07
CA ALA A 234 -1.42 -4.40 -17.35
C ALA A 234 -2.75 -3.80 -16.82
N PRO A 235 -3.92 -4.25 -17.33
CA PRO A 235 -5.17 -3.98 -16.64
C PRO A 235 -5.10 -4.44 -15.19
N VAL A 236 -5.72 -3.72 -14.27
CA VAL A 236 -5.83 -4.20 -12.88
C VAL A 236 -6.64 -5.50 -12.85
N GLY A 237 -6.28 -6.40 -11.96
CA GLY A 237 -6.81 -7.76 -11.87
C GLY A 237 -6.28 -8.72 -12.93
N SER A 238 -5.12 -8.46 -13.54
CA SER A 238 -4.60 -9.33 -14.62
C SER A 238 -4.01 -10.65 -14.12
N PHE A 239 -3.52 -10.67 -12.88
CA PHE A 239 -2.91 -11.85 -12.27
C PHE A 239 -3.77 -12.38 -11.13
N GLU A 240 -3.48 -13.59 -10.66
CA GLU A 240 -4.19 -14.20 -9.53
C GLU A 240 -4.05 -13.35 -8.25
N PRO A 241 -5.12 -13.22 -7.44
CA PRO A 241 -5.00 -12.51 -6.18
C PRO A 241 -4.16 -13.29 -5.18
N ASN A 242 -3.57 -12.58 -4.20
CA ASN A 242 -2.97 -13.21 -3.03
C ASN A 242 -4.04 -13.80 -2.08
N GLY A 243 -3.62 -14.40 -0.97
CA GLY A 243 -4.54 -15.05 -0.02
C GLY A 243 -5.56 -14.12 0.66
N TYR A 244 -5.39 -12.81 0.57
CA TYR A 244 -6.37 -11.81 1.03
C TYR A 244 -7.27 -11.24 -0.07
N GLY A 245 -7.15 -11.73 -1.31
CA GLY A 245 -7.96 -11.28 -2.43
C GLY A 245 -7.44 -10.00 -3.10
N LEU A 246 -6.16 -9.68 -2.93
CA LEU A 246 -5.51 -8.50 -3.52
C LEU A 246 -4.83 -8.85 -4.82
N TYR A 247 -5.14 -8.09 -5.84
CA TYR A 247 -4.59 -8.24 -7.18
C TYR A 247 -3.43 -7.30 -7.38
N ASP A 248 -2.48 -7.74 -8.20
CA ASP A 248 -1.34 -6.95 -8.69
C ASP A 248 -0.53 -6.25 -7.58
N ILE A 249 -0.60 -6.73 -6.33
CA ILE A 249 0.17 -6.19 -5.19
C ILE A 249 1.69 -6.45 -5.34
N THR A 250 2.08 -7.08 -6.44
CA THR A 250 3.46 -7.37 -6.81
C THR A 250 3.59 -7.09 -8.30
N GLY A 251 4.52 -6.21 -8.66
CA GLY A 251 4.69 -5.76 -10.04
C GLY A 251 3.62 -4.76 -10.48
N ASN A 252 3.32 -4.74 -11.78
CA ASN A 252 2.44 -3.77 -12.44
C ASN A 252 2.87 -2.31 -12.22
N VAL A 253 2.37 -1.61 -11.20
CA VAL A 253 2.92 -0.31 -10.78
C VAL A 253 3.38 -0.34 -9.33
N TRP A 254 4.41 0.45 -9.05
CA TRP A 254 4.76 0.79 -7.68
C TRP A 254 3.59 1.50 -7.01
N GLU A 255 3.47 1.34 -5.70
CA GLU A 255 2.36 1.92 -4.94
C GLU A 255 2.84 2.83 -3.82
N TRP A 256 2.28 4.04 -3.78
CA TRP A 256 2.51 5.00 -2.71
C TRP A 256 1.99 4.51 -1.35
N THR A 257 2.81 4.68 -0.31
CA THR A 257 2.39 4.54 1.09
C THR A 257 2.50 5.87 1.83
N SER A 258 1.88 5.97 3.00
CA SER A 258 1.83 7.22 3.77
C SER A 258 3.17 7.61 4.43
N ASP A 259 4.07 6.65 4.54
CA ASP A 259 5.26 6.71 5.40
C ASP A 259 6.35 7.53 4.71
N TRP A 260 6.99 8.42 5.48
CA TRP A 260 8.26 8.98 5.08
C TRP A 260 9.33 7.89 5.14
N TYR A 261 10.30 7.96 4.25
CA TYR A 261 11.35 6.96 4.10
C TYR A 261 12.46 7.18 5.14
N SER A 262 12.83 6.11 5.83
CA SER A 262 14.12 5.93 6.51
C SER A 262 14.71 4.59 6.10
N ILE A 263 16.04 4.45 6.22
CA ILE A 263 16.70 3.17 6.00
C ILE A 263 16.22 2.18 7.06
N GLY A 264 15.63 1.08 6.59
CA GLY A 264 15.31 -0.04 7.46
C GLY A 264 14.10 0.15 8.36
N HIS A 265 13.97 -0.74 9.34
CA HIS A 265 12.87 -0.84 10.30
C HIS A 265 13.35 -0.85 11.75
N ASN A 266 14.59 -0.42 12.00
CA ASN A 266 15.16 -0.38 13.35
C ASN A 266 14.24 0.36 14.33
N GLY A 267 13.95 -0.27 15.47
CA GLY A 267 13.08 0.31 16.50
C GLY A 267 11.57 0.11 16.25
N LYS A 268 11.16 -0.66 15.23
CA LYS A 268 9.76 -1.04 15.02
C LYS A 268 9.34 -2.34 15.73
N ALA A 269 10.25 -3.02 16.42
CA ALA A 269 9.99 -4.25 17.17
C ALA A 269 8.76 -4.12 18.10
N HIS A 270 7.80 -5.01 17.93
CA HIS A 270 6.53 -5.10 18.68
C HIS A 270 5.67 -3.84 18.66
N SER A 271 5.88 -2.96 17.68
CA SER A 271 5.04 -1.78 17.49
C SER A 271 3.63 -2.16 17.03
N PHE A 272 2.66 -1.32 17.39
CA PHE A 272 1.26 -1.43 16.98
C PHE A 272 0.92 -0.28 16.04
N ASN A 273 0.48 -0.61 14.82
CA ASN A 273 0.23 0.33 13.71
C ASN A 273 1.40 1.31 13.48
N PRO A 274 2.64 0.84 13.26
CA PRO A 274 3.76 1.76 13.09
C PRO A 274 3.57 2.61 11.84
N THR A 275 3.95 3.86 11.99
CA THR A 275 4.17 4.79 10.89
C THR A 275 5.67 5.03 10.72
N GLY A 276 6.05 5.57 9.57
CA GLY A 276 7.39 6.05 9.32
C GLY A 276 7.79 7.25 10.19
N PRO A 277 9.04 7.71 10.06
CA PRO A 277 9.50 8.97 10.65
C PRO A 277 8.65 10.17 10.22
N ASN A 278 8.84 11.31 10.88
CA ASN A 278 8.29 12.56 10.35
C ASN A 278 9.13 13.07 9.15
N GLN A 279 8.60 14.05 8.41
CA GLN A 279 9.26 14.57 7.20
C GLN A 279 10.70 15.06 7.43
N LYS A 280 10.98 15.67 8.59
CA LYS A 280 12.32 16.20 8.93
C LYS A 280 13.34 15.10 9.23
N GLU A 281 12.84 13.92 9.62
CA GLU A 281 13.63 12.73 9.92
C GLU A 281 13.73 11.78 8.71
N SER A 282 13.06 12.09 7.60
CA SER A 282 13.18 11.31 6.37
C SER A 282 14.62 11.33 5.89
N PHE A 283 15.15 10.15 5.56
CA PHE A 283 16.56 10.01 5.20
C PHE A 283 16.79 8.89 4.19
N ASP A 284 17.32 9.27 3.03
CA ASP A 284 17.89 8.39 2.02
C ASP A 284 19.37 8.75 1.82
N PRO A 285 20.32 7.84 2.08
CA PRO A 285 21.76 8.13 1.97
C PRO A 285 22.20 8.40 0.53
N ARG A 286 21.41 8.02 -0.47
CA ARG A 286 21.68 8.30 -1.89
C ARG A 286 21.40 9.75 -2.25
N GLU A 287 20.57 10.43 -1.47
CA GLU A 287 20.22 11.84 -1.70
C GLU A 287 19.90 12.54 -0.36
N PRO A 288 20.92 12.81 0.47
CA PRO A 288 20.72 13.42 1.78
C PRO A 288 20.05 14.79 1.69
N GLY A 289 19.12 15.07 2.60
CA GLY A 289 18.42 16.37 2.69
C GLY A 289 17.14 16.47 1.86
N VAL A 290 16.83 15.46 1.02
CA VAL A 290 15.57 15.37 0.30
C VAL A 290 14.65 14.37 1.00
N ALA A 291 13.55 14.87 1.55
CA ALA A 291 12.55 14.01 2.19
C ALA A 291 11.77 13.21 1.14
N LYS A 292 11.66 11.91 1.35
CA LYS A 292 11.04 10.95 0.40
C LYS A 292 9.98 10.12 1.08
N HIS A 293 8.98 9.69 0.34
CA HIS A 293 8.03 8.69 0.80
C HIS A 293 8.49 7.28 0.42
N VAL A 294 7.94 6.28 1.11
CA VAL A 294 8.11 4.88 0.76
C VAL A 294 7.14 4.52 -0.39
N ILE A 295 7.65 3.79 -1.38
CA ILE A 295 6.84 3.06 -2.36
C ILE A 295 7.08 1.55 -2.23
N LYS A 296 6.05 0.76 -2.51
CA LYS A 296 6.05 -0.70 -2.34
C LYS A 296 5.59 -1.45 -3.60
N GLY A 297 5.90 -2.74 -3.69
CA GLY A 297 5.37 -3.68 -4.68
C GLY A 297 6.18 -3.89 -5.96
N GLY A 298 7.07 -2.97 -6.33
CA GLY A 298 7.75 -3.05 -7.62
C GLY A 298 6.84 -2.64 -8.78
N SER A 299 7.31 -2.76 -10.01
CA SER A 299 6.52 -2.45 -11.21
C SER A 299 6.86 -3.38 -12.37
N TYR A 300 6.19 -3.19 -13.51
CA TYR A 300 6.50 -3.86 -14.79
C TYR A 300 7.96 -3.66 -15.27
N LEU A 301 8.71 -2.73 -14.68
CA LEU A 301 10.14 -2.50 -14.99
C LEU A 301 11.10 -3.23 -14.05
N CYS A 302 10.60 -3.83 -12.96
CA CYS A 302 11.44 -4.53 -12.00
C CYS A 302 11.90 -5.87 -12.59
N ALA A 303 13.22 -6.11 -12.59
CA ALA A 303 13.85 -7.26 -13.23
C ALA A 303 14.82 -7.95 -12.26
N PRO A 304 15.00 -9.28 -12.33
CA PRO A 304 15.94 -10.01 -11.47
C PRO A 304 17.38 -9.48 -11.53
N ASN A 305 17.78 -8.94 -12.69
CA ASN A 305 19.14 -8.46 -12.99
C ASN A 305 19.34 -6.96 -12.72
N TYR A 306 18.34 -6.26 -12.17
CA TYR A 306 18.42 -4.82 -11.94
C TYR A 306 17.69 -4.39 -10.65
N CYS A 307 16.41 -4.71 -10.54
CA CYS A 307 15.56 -4.29 -9.43
C CYS A 307 14.63 -5.45 -9.04
N SER A 308 15.04 -6.26 -8.07
CA SER A 308 14.26 -7.39 -7.54
C SER A 308 13.35 -6.94 -6.38
N ARG A 309 12.62 -5.84 -6.59
CA ARG A 309 11.74 -5.23 -5.60
C ARG A 309 10.25 -5.57 -5.77
N TYR A 310 9.95 -6.63 -6.52
CA TYR A 310 8.63 -7.25 -6.60
C TYR A 310 8.42 -8.28 -5.47
N ARG A 311 8.70 -7.90 -4.22
CA ARG A 311 8.53 -8.73 -3.01
C ARG A 311 7.80 -7.91 -1.94
N PRO A 312 6.97 -8.50 -1.07
CA PRO A 312 6.30 -7.76 0.01
C PRO A 312 7.26 -6.90 0.86
N ALA A 313 8.35 -7.50 1.35
CA ALA A 313 9.37 -6.81 2.15
C ALA A 313 10.12 -5.70 1.39
N ALA A 314 10.11 -5.74 0.06
CA ALA A 314 10.86 -4.78 -0.73
C ALA A 314 10.27 -3.37 -0.65
N ARG A 315 11.16 -2.38 -0.67
CA ARG A 315 10.82 -0.97 -0.54
C ARG A 315 11.82 -0.10 -1.29
N GLU A 316 11.35 1.06 -1.71
CA GLU A 316 12.17 2.08 -2.36
C GLU A 316 11.73 3.46 -1.87
N SER A 317 12.67 4.40 -1.85
CA SER A 317 12.38 5.79 -1.55
C SER A 317 11.98 6.51 -2.84
N GLN A 318 11.00 7.40 -2.76
CA GLN A 318 10.55 8.18 -3.91
C GLN A 318 10.30 9.63 -3.52
N SER A 319 10.78 10.56 -4.35
CA SER A 319 10.50 11.99 -4.19
C SER A 319 8.99 12.25 -4.35
N PRO A 320 8.34 12.96 -3.41
CA PRO A 320 6.88 13.13 -3.42
C PRO A 320 6.34 14.02 -4.54
N ASP A 321 7.22 14.75 -5.22
CA ASP A 321 6.92 15.82 -6.17
C ASP A 321 6.87 15.37 -7.63
N THR A 322 7.22 14.12 -7.91
CA THR A 322 7.42 13.64 -9.28
C THR A 322 6.64 12.36 -9.53
N GLY A 323 5.67 12.43 -10.44
CA GLY A 323 5.05 11.23 -11.02
C GLY A 323 6.00 10.52 -12.00
N THR A 324 5.77 9.24 -12.28
CA THR A 324 6.48 8.49 -13.33
C THR A 324 5.55 7.52 -14.05
N THR A 325 5.99 6.91 -15.16
CA THR A 325 5.22 5.91 -15.93
C THR A 325 4.89 4.62 -15.18
N HIS A 326 5.45 4.39 -13.99
CA HIS A 326 5.34 3.11 -13.30
C HIS A 326 4.90 3.20 -11.84
N ILE A 327 4.47 4.38 -11.35
CA ILE A 327 4.00 4.56 -9.97
C ILE A 327 2.51 4.95 -9.99
N GLY A 328 1.71 4.18 -9.28
CA GLY A 328 0.30 4.43 -8.98
C GLY A 328 0.04 4.24 -7.47
N PHE A 329 -1.16 3.80 -7.10
CA PHE A 329 -1.54 3.63 -5.70
C PHE A 329 -2.83 2.80 -5.53
N ARG A 330 -3.06 2.33 -4.30
CA ARG A 330 -4.34 1.81 -3.80
C ARG A 330 -4.62 2.39 -2.42
N LEU A 331 -5.87 2.37 -1.94
CA LEU A 331 -6.26 3.03 -0.69
C LEU A 331 -6.88 2.08 0.33
N ILE A 332 -6.99 2.56 1.57
CA ILE A 332 -7.56 1.86 2.72
C ILE A 332 -8.67 2.67 3.42
N ILE A 333 -9.43 2.00 4.28
CA ILE A 333 -10.36 2.59 5.28
C ILE A 333 -10.13 1.92 6.62
#